data_AF-A0A519ZJ44-F1
#
_entry.id   AF-A0A519ZJ44-F1
#
_cell.length_a   1.000
_cell.length_b   1.000
_cell.length_c   1.000
_cell.angle_alpha   90.00
_cell.angle_beta   90.00
_cell.angle_gamma   90.00
#
_symmetry.space_group_name_H-M   'P 1'
#
loop_
_entity.id
_entity.type
_entity.pdbx_description
1 polymer ?
#
loop_
_entity_poly.entity_id
_entity_poly.type
_entity_poly.pdbx_seq_one_letter_code
_entity_poly.pdbx_strand_id
1 'polypeptide(L)'
;MELSPVITPQGQPVWNMGGRHAWKVLQHRGFVISLEWVGRDRKAQPAMCVWPASNIFAPGAVDGGAWVISRRAITEFVGFNRDDKCTGSASEHCVRECLEALPILGKDKNDKQAHMALIDVIVRFAPELVLMPATPRQVRDDLAGKAMWDVTATNKHTGKVLSEASV
;
A
#
# COMPACT_ATOMS: atom_id res chain seq x y z
N MET A 1 -9.31 14.72 -4.06
CA MET A 1 -8.52 13.60 -3.48
C MET A 1 -7.16 13.63 -4.15
N GLU A 2 -6.20 14.22 -3.44
CA GLU A 2 -4.95 14.74 -3.97
C GLU A 2 -3.83 13.67 -3.94
N LEU A 3 -2.84 13.83 -4.81
CA LEU A 3 -1.53 13.19 -4.62
C LEU A 3 -0.99 13.61 -3.27
N SER A 4 -0.13 12.79 -2.64
CA SER A 4 0.46 13.18 -1.37
C SER A 4 1.07 14.58 -1.48
N PRO A 5 0.72 15.52 -0.59
CA PRO A 5 1.30 16.86 -0.61
C PRO A 5 2.78 16.84 -0.22
N VAL A 6 3.26 15.70 0.28
CA VAL A 6 4.66 15.48 0.65
C VAL A 6 5.37 14.81 -0.51
N ILE A 7 6.44 15.45 -0.98
CA ILE A 7 7.29 14.96 -2.06
C ILE A 7 8.63 14.54 -1.46
N THR A 8 9.21 13.44 -1.95
CA THR A 8 10.57 13.01 -1.58
C THR A 8 11.60 14.02 -2.09
N PRO A 9 12.84 14.00 -1.56
CA PRO A 9 13.92 14.83 -2.10
C PRO A 9 14.20 14.60 -3.60
N GLN A 10 13.72 13.49 -4.17
CA GLN A 10 13.85 13.11 -5.58
C GLN A 10 12.64 13.53 -6.44
N GLY A 11 11.72 14.36 -5.93
CA GLY A 11 10.57 14.80 -6.73
C GLY A 11 9.43 13.80 -6.86
N GLN A 12 9.51 12.66 -6.18
CA GLN A 12 8.47 11.62 -6.23
C GLN A 12 7.44 11.85 -5.11
N PRO A 13 6.13 11.72 -5.37
CA PRO A 13 5.14 11.82 -4.31
C PRO A 13 5.38 10.72 -3.27
N VAL A 14 5.34 11.07 -1.98
CA VAL A 14 5.32 10.05 -0.91
C VAL A 14 4.04 9.24 -1.08
N TRP A 15 4.14 7.91 -1.02
CA TRP A 15 2.97 7.05 -1.17
C TRP A 15 1.98 7.30 -0.02
N ASN A 16 0.69 7.49 -0.36
CA ASN A 16 -0.39 7.74 0.58
C ASN A 16 -1.44 6.64 0.47
N MET A 17 -1.78 6.03 1.60
CA MET A 17 -2.69 4.89 1.72
C MET A 17 -4.15 5.29 1.55
N GLY A 18 -4.92 4.47 0.83
CA GLY A 18 -6.32 4.78 0.53
C GLY A 18 -6.47 6.02 -0.34
N GLY A 19 -5.41 6.38 -1.08
CA GLY A 19 -5.33 7.60 -1.86
C GLY A 19 -5.95 7.46 -3.24
N ARG A 20 -5.63 8.41 -4.13
CA ARG A 20 -6.10 8.41 -5.53
C ARG A 20 -5.70 7.16 -6.31
N HIS A 21 -4.62 6.50 -5.92
CA HIS A 21 -4.10 5.30 -6.58
C HIS A 21 -4.68 3.99 -6.04
N ALA A 22 -5.62 4.08 -5.09
CA ALA A 22 -6.37 2.92 -4.63
C ALA A 22 -7.27 2.39 -5.75
N TRP A 23 -7.22 1.09 -6.00
CA TRP A 23 -8.21 0.42 -6.82
C TRP A 23 -9.53 0.30 -6.07
N LYS A 24 -9.45 -0.09 -4.80
CA LYS A 24 -10.58 -0.20 -3.88
C LYS A 24 -10.15 0.14 -2.46
N VAL A 25 -11.02 0.84 -1.74
CA VAL A 25 -10.90 1.07 -0.31
C VAL A 25 -12.17 0.57 0.36
N LEU A 26 -12.01 -0.30 1.33
CA LEU A 26 -13.09 -1.03 1.99
C LEU A 26 -12.85 -1.00 3.49
N GLN A 27 -13.91 -1.13 4.27
CA GLN A 27 -13.80 -1.30 5.72
C GLN A 27 -14.47 -2.62 6.10
N HIS A 28 -13.79 -3.42 6.91
CA HIS A 28 -14.32 -4.71 7.38
C HIS A 28 -13.80 -5.01 8.78
N ARG A 29 -14.72 -5.37 9.69
CA ARG A 29 -14.42 -5.79 11.08
C ARG A 29 -13.42 -4.90 11.82
N GLY A 30 -13.55 -3.58 11.67
CA GLY A 30 -12.70 -2.61 12.37
C GLY A 30 -11.33 -2.38 11.74
N PHE A 31 -11.08 -2.89 10.53
CA PHE A 31 -9.92 -2.58 9.71
C PHE A 31 -10.36 -1.88 8.42
N VAL A 32 -9.51 -1.00 7.93
CA VAL A 32 -9.57 -0.46 6.57
C VAL A 32 -8.61 -1.26 5.71
N ILE A 33 -9.09 -1.63 4.53
CA ILE A 33 -8.38 -2.41 3.53
C ILE A 33 -8.30 -1.56 2.28
N SER A 34 -7.10 -1.38 1.77
CA SER A 34 -6.89 -0.74 0.49
C SER A 34 -6.12 -1.64 -0.44
N LEU A 35 -6.70 -1.88 -1.60
CA LEU A 35 -6.07 -2.61 -2.70
C LEU A 35 -5.46 -1.59 -3.64
N GLU A 36 -4.13 -1.48 -3.66
CA GLU A 36 -3.42 -0.39 -4.33
C GLU A 36 -2.18 -0.89 -5.07
N TRP A 37 -1.64 -0.05 -5.95
CA TRP A 37 -0.32 -0.30 -6.53
C TRP A 37 0.75 0.41 -5.70
N VAL A 38 1.59 -0.38 -5.04
CA VAL A 38 2.65 0.11 -4.15
C VAL A 38 4.00 -0.06 -4.82
N GLY A 39 4.85 0.96 -4.75
CA GLY A 39 6.21 0.95 -5.27
C GLY A 39 6.56 2.26 -5.97
N ARG A 40 7.63 2.24 -6.78
CA ARG A 40 8.10 3.39 -7.55
C ARG A 40 7.92 3.16 -9.05
N ASP A 41 7.44 4.18 -9.75
CA ASP A 41 7.36 4.27 -11.20
C ASP A 41 6.75 3.01 -11.86
N ARG A 42 7.45 2.43 -12.85
CA ARG A 42 7.09 1.21 -13.57
C ARG A 42 7.14 -0.07 -12.72
N LYS A 43 7.70 -0.01 -11.51
CA LYS A 43 7.82 -1.18 -10.62
C LYS A 43 6.67 -1.32 -9.64
N ALA A 44 5.72 -0.38 -9.61
CA ALA A 44 4.55 -0.47 -8.72
C ALA A 44 3.82 -1.81 -8.90
N GLN A 45 3.63 -2.53 -7.80
CA GLN A 45 3.00 -3.86 -7.75
C GLN A 45 1.69 -3.79 -6.99
N PRO A 46 0.68 -4.61 -7.35
CA PRO A 46 -0.53 -4.75 -6.55
C PRO A 46 -0.22 -5.24 -5.13
N ALA A 47 -0.78 -4.57 -4.14
CA ALA A 47 -0.67 -4.92 -2.73
C ALA A 47 -1.98 -4.63 -2.00
N MET A 48 -2.21 -5.34 -0.91
CA MET A 48 -3.27 -5.09 0.05
C MET A 48 -2.66 -4.45 1.29
N CYS A 49 -3.08 -3.22 1.56
CA CYS A 49 -2.68 -2.42 2.70
C CYS A 49 -3.81 -2.47 3.74
N VAL A 50 -3.49 -2.83 4.96
CA VAL A 50 -4.45 -2.97 6.06
C VAL A 50 -4.02 -2.07 7.21
N TRP A 51 -4.95 -1.28 7.74
CA TRP A 51 -4.74 -0.47 8.93
C TRP A 51 -6.00 -0.44 9.80
N PRO A 52 -5.91 -0.08 11.08
CA PRO A 52 -7.07 0.01 11.95
C PRO A 52 -8.06 1.07 11.45
N ALA A 53 -9.35 0.77 11.51
CA ALA A 53 -10.39 1.75 11.24
C ALA A 53 -10.66 2.70 12.43
N SER A 54 -9.96 2.55 13.56
CA SER A 54 -10.26 3.26 14.80
C SER A 54 -9.99 4.77 14.72
N ASN A 55 -10.97 5.53 15.21
CA ASN A 55 -11.07 6.99 15.26
C ASN A 55 -9.76 7.66 15.72
N ILE A 56 -9.24 8.55 14.89
CA ILE A 56 -8.14 9.50 15.15
C ILE A 56 -8.38 10.38 16.41
N PHE A 57 -9.53 10.24 17.08
CA PHE A 57 -10.00 11.08 18.20
C PHE A 57 -10.10 10.36 19.55
N ALA A 58 -9.69 9.09 19.69
CA ALA A 58 -9.66 8.44 21.01
C ALA A 58 -8.38 8.84 21.77
N PRO A 59 -8.48 9.41 22.99
CA PRO A 59 -7.30 9.75 23.80
C PRO A 59 -6.49 8.48 24.10
N GLY A 60 -5.21 8.46 23.72
CA GLY A 60 -4.34 7.28 23.86
C GLY A 60 -4.38 6.32 22.66
N ALA A 61 -5.05 6.66 21.56
CA ALA A 61 -4.88 5.96 20.30
C ALA A 61 -3.41 6.04 19.87
N VAL A 62 -2.73 4.90 19.94
CA VAL A 62 -1.39 4.73 19.37
C VAL A 62 -1.53 4.92 17.86
N ASP A 63 -0.65 5.71 17.26
CA ASP A 63 -0.51 5.81 15.80
C ASP A 63 -0.30 4.41 15.22
N GLY A 64 -1.40 3.78 14.80
CA GLY A 64 -1.36 2.48 14.17
C GLY A 64 -0.69 2.62 12.82
N GLY A 65 0.36 1.84 12.59
CA GLY A 65 0.96 1.70 11.28
C GLY A 65 0.02 0.95 10.33
N ALA A 66 0.50 0.72 9.12
CA ALA A 66 -0.17 -0.15 8.16
C ALA A 66 0.68 -1.38 7.89
N TRP A 67 -0.03 -2.48 7.63
CA TRP A 67 0.57 -3.74 7.23
C TRP A 67 0.23 -4.02 5.78
N VAL A 68 1.22 -4.42 4.99
CA VAL A 68 1.11 -4.51 3.53
C VAL A 68 1.47 -5.92 3.05
N ILE A 69 0.53 -6.56 2.36
CA ILE A 69 0.72 -7.87 1.74
C ILE A 69 0.75 -7.69 0.22
N SER A 70 1.88 -8.02 -0.41
CA SER A 70 1.97 -7.97 -1.88
C SER A 70 1.20 -9.12 -2.52
N ARG A 71 0.74 -8.93 -3.77
CA ARG A 71 0.11 -10.02 -4.55
C ARG A 71 0.99 -11.26 -4.72
N ARG A 72 2.31 -11.12 -4.61
CA ARG A 72 3.24 -12.26 -4.72
C ARG A 72 3.23 -13.14 -3.47
N ALA A 73 2.94 -12.54 -2.31
CA ALA A 73 2.93 -13.24 -1.03
C ALA A 73 1.53 -13.75 -0.67
N ILE A 74 0.45 -13.24 -1.27
CA ILE A 74 -0.93 -13.55 -0.84
C ILE A 74 -1.27 -15.04 -0.86
N THR A 75 -0.66 -15.83 -1.76
CA THR A 75 -0.84 -17.28 -1.82
C THR A 75 -0.33 -17.98 -0.58
N GLU A 76 0.63 -17.41 0.15
CA GLU A 76 1.13 -17.95 1.42
C GLU A 76 0.12 -17.73 2.57
N PHE A 77 -0.85 -16.84 2.41
CA PHE A 77 -1.83 -16.48 3.44
C PHE A 77 -3.15 -17.25 3.34
N VAL A 78 -3.42 -17.89 2.21
CA VAL A 78 -4.64 -18.70 1.99
C VAL A 78 -4.30 -20.19 2.02
N GLY A 79 -5.18 -21.00 2.61
CA GLY A 79 -4.99 -22.43 2.75
C GLY A 79 -5.28 -23.19 1.44
N PHE A 80 -4.43 -24.15 1.11
CA PHE A 80 -4.62 -25.07 0.00
C PHE A 80 -4.76 -26.50 0.51
N ASN A 81 -5.60 -27.30 -0.14
CA ASN A 81 -5.72 -28.73 0.16
C ASN A 81 -4.63 -29.54 -0.58
N ARG A 82 -4.63 -30.87 -0.40
CA ARG A 82 -3.65 -31.77 -1.07
C ARG A 82 -3.73 -31.77 -2.60
N ASP A 83 -4.84 -31.32 -3.17
CA ASP A 83 -5.07 -31.22 -4.62
C ASP A 83 -4.76 -29.81 -5.16
N ASP A 84 -4.04 -28.99 -4.38
CA ASP A 84 -3.70 -27.60 -4.70
C ASP A 84 -4.91 -26.69 -4.95
N LYS A 85 -6.06 -27.03 -4.35
CA LYS A 85 -7.27 -26.20 -4.40
C LYS A 85 -7.34 -25.28 -3.18
N CYS A 86 -7.61 -24.01 -3.43
CA CYS A 86 -7.85 -23.04 -2.38
C CYS A 86 -9.07 -23.46 -1.55
N THR A 87 -8.87 -23.56 -0.24
CA THR A 87 -9.88 -24.00 0.73
C THR A 87 -10.79 -22.87 1.19
N GLY A 88 -10.43 -21.61 0.89
CA GLY A 88 -11.09 -20.44 1.45
C GLY A 88 -10.86 -20.23 2.95
N SER A 89 -9.96 -20.99 3.57
CA SER A 89 -9.50 -20.76 4.94
C SER A 89 -8.13 -20.09 4.97
N ALA A 90 -7.73 -19.60 6.14
CA ALA A 90 -6.39 -19.09 6.35
C ALA A 90 -5.35 -20.23 6.36
N SER A 91 -4.14 -19.96 5.90
CA SER A 91 -2.99 -20.84 6.10
C SER A 91 -2.45 -20.70 7.53
N GLU A 92 -1.64 -21.66 8.00
CA GLU A 92 -0.92 -21.53 9.26
C GLU A 92 0.01 -20.31 9.28
N HIS A 93 0.63 -20.01 8.13
CA HIS A 93 1.45 -18.82 7.95
C HIS A 93 0.64 -17.54 8.18
N CYS A 94 -0.56 -17.44 7.61
CA CYS A 94 -1.46 -16.30 7.83
C CYS A 94 -1.76 -16.09 9.32
N VAL A 95 -2.08 -17.17 10.05
CA VAL A 95 -2.42 -17.09 11.47
C VAL A 95 -1.25 -16.52 12.27
N ARG A 96 -0.03 -16.98 11.99
CA ARG A 96 1.20 -16.53 12.66
C ARG A 96 1.52 -15.07 12.31
N GLU A 97 1.55 -14.72 11.02
CA GLU A 97 1.87 -13.36 10.58
C GLU A 97 0.84 -12.34 11.07
N CYS A 98 -0.45 -12.69 11.07
CA CYS A 98 -1.49 -11.81 11.61
C CYS A 98 -1.26 -11.49 13.09
N LEU A 99 -0.77 -12.46 13.88
CA LEU A 99 -0.48 -12.25 15.30
C LEU A 99 0.69 -11.27 15.50
N GLU A 100 1.72 -11.35 14.65
CA GLU A 100 2.86 -10.42 14.67
C GLU A 100 2.53 -9.05 14.08
N ALA A 101 1.50 -8.95 13.23
CA ALA A 101 1.05 -7.69 12.66
C ALA A 101 0.19 -6.85 13.63
N LEU A 102 -0.45 -7.47 14.64
CA LEU A 102 -1.33 -6.74 15.57
C LEU A 102 -0.65 -5.55 16.27
N PRO A 103 0.59 -5.67 16.82
CA PRO A 103 1.28 -4.53 17.43
C PRO A 103 1.56 -3.39 16.44
N ILE A 104 1.87 -3.70 15.18
CA ILE A 104 2.06 -2.70 14.12
C ILE A 104 0.78 -1.91 13.91
N LEU A 105 -0.36 -2.60 13.99
CA LEU A 105 -1.70 -2.05 13.88
C LEU A 105 -2.19 -1.41 15.20
N GLY A 106 -1.31 -1.22 16.20
CA GLY A 106 -1.69 -0.64 17.49
C GLY A 106 -2.72 -1.47 18.27
N LYS A 107 -2.81 -2.77 18.00
CA LYS A 107 -3.69 -3.72 18.70
C LYS A 107 -2.88 -4.60 19.66
N ASP A 108 -3.51 -5.03 20.76
CA ASP A 108 -2.91 -5.99 21.68
C ASP A 108 -2.77 -7.36 21.01
N LYS A 109 -1.59 -7.98 21.16
CA LYS A 109 -1.30 -9.33 20.66
C LYS A 109 -2.19 -10.40 21.31
N ASN A 110 -2.71 -10.13 22.51
CA ASN A 110 -3.62 -11.03 23.23
C ASN A 110 -5.10 -10.83 22.84
N ASP A 111 -5.43 -9.82 22.04
CA ASP A 111 -6.79 -9.58 21.56
C ASP A 111 -7.18 -10.60 20.48
N LYS A 112 -7.80 -11.70 20.93
CA LYS A 112 -8.29 -12.77 20.06
C LYS A 112 -9.34 -12.28 19.05
N GLN A 113 -10.14 -11.26 19.39
CA GLN A 113 -11.15 -10.75 18.47
C GLN A 113 -10.50 -9.97 17.34
N ALA A 114 -9.54 -9.10 17.64
CA ALA A 114 -8.76 -8.39 16.63
C ALA A 114 -7.95 -9.35 15.75
N HIS A 115 -7.35 -10.39 16.35
CA HIS A 115 -6.60 -11.42 15.61
C HIS A 115 -7.48 -12.14 14.59
N MET A 116 -8.64 -12.67 15.02
CA MET A 116 -9.57 -13.37 14.14
C MET A 116 -10.21 -12.44 13.10
N ALA A 117 -10.46 -11.18 13.46
CA ALA A 117 -10.93 -10.17 12.52
C ALA A 117 -9.91 -9.89 11.42
N LEU A 118 -8.62 -9.78 11.77
CA LEU A 118 -7.55 -9.56 10.80
C LEU A 118 -7.40 -10.75 9.85
N ILE A 119 -7.43 -11.99 10.37
CA ILE A 119 -7.39 -13.20 9.54
C ILE A 119 -8.56 -13.22 8.54
N ASP A 120 -9.78 -12.94 9.01
CA ASP A 120 -10.96 -12.90 8.16
C ASP A 120 -10.84 -11.83 7.06
N VAL A 121 -10.28 -10.66 7.39
CA VAL A 121 -9.97 -9.61 6.41
C VAL A 121 -9.04 -10.14 5.31
N ILE A 122 -7.91 -10.77 5.66
CA ILE A 122 -6.93 -11.23 4.68
C ILE A 122 -7.56 -12.27 3.75
N VAL A 123 -8.22 -13.29 4.30
CA VAL A 123 -8.80 -14.39 3.51
C VAL A 123 -9.94 -13.89 2.63
N ARG A 124 -10.78 -12.98 3.14
CA ARG A 124 -11.91 -12.41 2.39
C ARG A 124 -11.47 -11.60 1.17
N PHE A 125 -10.42 -10.80 1.31
CA PHE A 125 -9.97 -9.88 0.26
C PHE A 125 -8.80 -10.41 -0.58
N ALA A 126 -8.22 -11.57 -0.22
CA ALA A 126 -7.21 -12.25 -1.02
C ALA A 126 -7.61 -12.47 -2.49
N PRO A 127 -8.84 -12.93 -2.82
CA PRO A 127 -9.27 -13.08 -4.21
C PRO A 127 -9.25 -11.74 -4.97
N GLU A 128 -9.65 -10.64 -4.31
CA GLU A 128 -9.64 -9.33 -4.94
C GLU A 128 -8.21 -8.85 -5.24
N LEU A 129 -7.27 -9.07 -4.33
CA LEU A 129 -5.85 -8.76 -4.57
C LEU A 129 -5.28 -9.56 -5.76
N VAL A 130 -5.65 -10.84 -5.89
CA VAL A 130 -5.23 -11.67 -7.03
C VAL A 130 -5.81 -11.14 -8.34
N LEU A 131 -7.07 -10.71 -8.33
CA LEU A 131 -7.78 -10.18 -9.49
C LEU A 131 -7.44 -8.73 -9.83
N MET A 132 -6.57 -8.07 -9.07
CA MET A 132 -6.15 -6.70 -9.37
C MET A 132 -5.56 -6.61 -10.79
N PRO A 133 -6.00 -5.62 -11.59
CA PRO A 133 -5.45 -5.44 -12.92
C PRO A 133 -3.98 -5.00 -12.85
N ALA A 134 -3.28 -5.15 -13.96
CA ALA A 134 -1.95 -4.60 -14.12
C ALA A 134 -1.97 -3.08 -13.87
N THR A 135 -0.88 -2.54 -13.34
CA THR A 135 -0.77 -1.13 -12.94
C THR A 135 -1.20 -0.20 -14.09
N PRO A 136 -2.27 0.59 -13.90
CA PRO A 136 -2.74 1.53 -14.91
C PRO A 136 -1.64 2.49 -15.34
N ARG A 137 -1.67 2.91 -16.61
CA ARG A 137 -0.66 3.85 -17.14
C ARG A 137 -0.64 5.16 -16.34
N GLN A 138 -1.81 5.69 -16.01
CA GLN A 138 -1.94 6.90 -15.20
C GLN A 138 -1.25 6.78 -13.83
N VAL A 139 -1.42 5.65 -13.14
CA VAL A 139 -0.76 5.42 -11.84
C VAL A 139 0.76 5.35 -12.00
N ARG A 140 1.26 4.74 -13.08
CA ARG A 140 2.70 4.71 -13.38
C ARG A 140 3.27 6.09 -13.66
N ASP A 141 2.54 6.91 -14.42
CA ASP A 141 2.95 8.26 -14.78
C ASP A 141 2.93 9.19 -13.55
N ASP A 142 1.93 9.04 -12.68
CA ASP A 142 1.84 9.79 -11.42
C ASP A 142 2.94 9.39 -10.42
N LEU A 143 3.24 8.09 -10.30
CA LEU A 143 4.30 7.59 -9.42
C LEU A 143 5.71 7.86 -9.94
N ALA A 144 5.87 8.03 -11.26
CA ALA A 144 7.14 8.43 -11.87
C ALA A 144 7.64 9.80 -11.36
N GLY A 145 6.73 10.61 -10.81
CA GLY A 145 7.01 11.99 -10.45
C GLY A 145 7.15 12.88 -11.70
N LYS A 146 7.14 14.19 -11.49
CA LYS A 146 7.57 15.16 -12.49
C LYS A 146 8.94 15.68 -12.07
N ALA A 147 9.84 15.87 -13.04
CA ALA A 147 11.13 16.53 -12.80
C ALA A 147 10.87 17.83 -12.02
N MET A 148 11.50 17.96 -10.86
CA MET A 148 11.20 19.04 -9.92
C MET A 148 11.95 20.32 -10.34
N TRP A 149 13.00 20.18 -11.15
CA TRP A 149 13.84 21.30 -11.58
C TRP A 149 14.23 21.15 -13.05
N ASP A 150 13.89 22.15 -13.86
CA ASP A 150 14.55 22.38 -15.14
C ASP A 150 15.80 23.23 -14.89
N VAL A 151 16.98 22.61 -15.02
CA VAL A 151 18.25 23.34 -14.90
C VAL A 151 18.58 23.92 -16.26
N THR A 152 18.26 25.20 -16.46
CA THR A 152 18.70 25.97 -17.63
C THR A 152 20.08 26.58 -17.35
N ALA A 153 21.13 26.00 -17.91
CA ALA A 153 22.44 26.63 -17.89
C ALA A 153 22.46 27.78 -18.91
N THR A 154 22.50 29.03 -18.46
CA THR A 154 22.61 30.20 -19.34
C THR A 154 24.01 30.80 -19.29
N ASN A 155 24.51 31.23 -20.45
CA ASN A 155 25.77 31.96 -20.54
C ASN A 155 25.56 33.38 -19.98
N LYS A 156 26.21 33.71 -18.86
CA LYS A 156 26.09 35.01 -18.17
C LYS A 156 26.42 36.22 -19.05
N HIS A 157 27.18 36.06 -20.14
CA HIS A 157 27.58 37.16 -21.03
C HIS A 157 26.66 37.37 -22.23
N THR A 158 25.91 36.35 -22.66
CA THR A 158 25.13 36.40 -23.91
C THR A 158 23.64 36.10 -23.71
N GLY A 159 23.24 35.68 -22.51
CA GLY A 159 21.86 35.28 -22.20
C GLY A 159 21.39 34.01 -22.93
N LYS A 160 22.25 33.41 -23.76
CA LYS A 160 21.92 32.19 -24.52
C LYS A 160 21.96 30.96 -23.62
N VAL A 161 20.96 30.09 -23.78
CA VAL A 161 20.88 28.77 -23.15
C VAL A 161 21.96 27.87 -23.73
N LEU A 162 22.80 27.31 -22.87
CA LEU A 162 23.92 26.42 -23.21
C LEU A 162 23.55 24.95 -23.05
N SER A 163 22.72 24.61 -22.06
CA SER A 163 22.11 23.29 -21.94
C SER A 163 20.85 23.33 -21.09
N GLU A 164 19.90 22.48 -21.45
CA GLU A 164 18.73 22.17 -20.64
C GLU A 164 18.89 20.73 -20.13
N ALA A 165 18.78 20.57 -18.82
CA ALA A 165 18.77 19.27 -18.18
C ALA A 165 17.57 19.21 -17.23
N SER A 166 16.74 18.18 -17.43
CA SER A 166 15.63 17.85 -16.53
C SER A 166 16.15 16.93 -15.43
N VAL A 167 15.96 17.30 -14.16
CA VAL A 167 16.32 16.48 -12.98
C VAL A 167 15.08 16.10 -12.18
#